data_AF-A0A9P0I723-F1
#
_entry.id   AF-A0A9P0I723-F1
#
_cell.length_a   1.000
_cell.length_b   1.000
_cell.length_c   1.000
_cell.angle_alpha   90.00
_cell.angle_beta   90.00
_cell.angle_gamma   90.00
#
_symmetry.space_group_name_H-M   'P 1'
#
loop_
_entity.id
_entity.type
_entity.pdbx_description
1 polymer ?
#
loop_
_entity_poly.entity_id
_entity_poly.type
_entity_poly.pdbx_seq_one_letter_code
_entity_poly.pdbx_strand_id
1 'polypeptide(L)'
;MKYLSIILLLSCLGFSVQKSTPQDDHYVGAVVEYTVTGNVATNLLNYANLIKTAADQGADIVVFPELTLTNGSTTFEVPIYGNLRDHPVPALSPALYDEFMVTISNAARQNDIYVVINGRELLDCTVQQAVGEYCPEAKQYIFNTNVVFDRTGKVINRFRKINLFGEFAHTPALNPDLGVFDTDFGVTFGHFICFDLMFQVPAVQVVQKSKVKNVIFPTMWFSELPYLTAVQIQEAYAYSLDVNFLGAGANNVRVGSAGSGIYSGKAGALISIMPGLPTTKVLVAKVPKVPGQVTEPYPGPIYDDPANHDNLKLIVDPSLPSHVSRLLELGSQEFTLVDKDVSCTFRVTLAQREGNTHYRYRAGVFSGVRSYSGVATGGVRICGIYACTDENRRTCGDRLPTYVANTTGIFEELVITATLPTPVLVSSLDTDDSIVYPVSSKVTVMPLESKDFTYTKVQQSDVTVHTMTLTNKMAELYTFAIWGRRFATDGQEADPPLPDELGDVTPEPATPTTPAPETTLGPETTPGPETTLVPETTPGPETTPGPETTSGPETTPGPETTTLDTEPTPAPGASTVHLLSKFLFATLVAFVCFSV
;
A
#
# COMPACT_ATOMS: atom_id res chain seq x y z
N MET A 1 -32.39 55.00 6.71
CA MET A 1 -32.11 54.13 5.54
C MET A 1 -30.64 54.24 5.13
N LYS A 2 -29.72 53.55 5.81
CA LYS A 2 -28.30 53.38 5.37
C LYS A 2 -27.56 52.28 6.13
N TYR A 3 -28.06 51.84 7.29
CA TYR A 3 -27.46 50.76 8.08
C TYR A 3 -28.11 49.38 7.90
N LEU A 4 -29.26 49.29 7.23
CA LEU A 4 -29.97 48.02 7.01
C LEU A 4 -29.51 47.27 5.74
N SER A 5 -28.76 47.93 4.86
CA SER A 5 -28.27 47.33 3.60
C SER A 5 -26.93 46.60 3.74
N ILE A 6 -26.19 46.79 4.85
CA ILE A 6 -24.89 46.13 5.07
C ILE A 6 -25.07 44.75 5.72
N ILE A 7 -26.11 44.57 6.56
CA ILE A 7 -26.38 43.28 7.21
C ILE A 7 -26.97 42.26 6.23
N LEU A 8 -27.71 42.70 5.20
CA LEU A 8 -28.24 41.81 4.17
C LEU A 8 -27.19 41.35 3.13
N LEU A 9 -26.03 42.03 3.05
CA LEU A 9 -24.94 41.65 2.13
C LEU A 9 -24.00 40.61 2.72
N LEU A 10 -23.93 40.48 4.05
CA LEU A 10 -23.17 39.40 4.71
C LEU A 10 -23.93 38.08 4.81
N SER A 11 -25.26 38.08 4.68
CA SER A 11 -26.09 36.86 4.71
C SER A 11 -26.21 36.14 3.36
N CYS A 12 -25.65 36.69 2.28
CA CYS A 12 -25.63 36.07 0.93
C CYS A 12 -24.24 35.58 0.50
N LEU A 13 -23.23 35.68 1.37
CA LEU A 13 -22.02 34.87 1.24
C LEU A 13 -22.35 33.47 1.75
N GLY A 14 -23.14 32.72 0.95
CA GLY A 14 -23.04 31.27 1.05
C GLY A 14 -21.56 30.95 0.92
N PHE A 15 -20.99 30.22 1.89
CA PHE A 15 -19.64 29.69 1.80
C PHE A 15 -19.61 28.78 0.56
N SER A 16 -19.38 29.37 -0.60
CA SER A 16 -19.03 28.63 -1.80
C SER A 16 -17.69 28.02 -1.46
N VAL A 17 -17.68 26.70 -1.27
CA VAL A 17 -16.45 25.98 -1.08
C VAL A 17 -15.68 26.10 -2.39
N GLN A 18 -14.69 26.99 -2.40
CA GLN A 18 -13.90 27.28 -3.57
C GLN A 18 -13.08 26.03 -3.90
N LYS A 19 -13.29 25.47 -5.09
CA LYS A 19 -12.51 24.34 -5.59
C LYS A 19 -11.08 24.78 -5.86
N SER A 20 -10.14 23.86 -5.67
CA SER A 20 -8.73 24.13 -5.92
C SER A 20 -8.47 24.38 -7.40
N THR A 21 -7.54 25.27 -7.68
CA THR A 21 -7.06 25.70 -8.99
C THR A 21 -5.60 25.30 -9.16
N PRO A 22 -5.02 25.32 -10.37
CA PRO A 22 -3.60 25.06 -10.57
C PRO A 22 -2.67 25.98 -9.77
N GLN A 23 -3.10 27.20 -9.46
CA GLN A 23 -2.30 28.22 -8.77
C GLN A 23 -2.28 28.07 -7.25
N ASP A 24 -3.24 27.33 -6.68
CA ASP A 24 -3.27 27.07 -5.24
C ASP A 24 -2.07 26.21 -4.84
N ASP A 25 -1.57 26.40 -3.62
CA ASP A 25 -0.45 25.64 -3.05
C ASP A 25 -0.87 24.26 -2.52
N HIS A 26 -2.18 24.01 -2.38
CA HIS A 26 -2.76 22.77 -1.91
C HIS A 26 -3.99 22.36 -2.73
N TYR A 27 -4.45 21.13 -2.52
CA TYR A 27 -5.78 20.66 -2.87
C TYR A 27 -6.42 19.99 -1.65
N VAL A 28 -7.72 19.70 -1.66
CA VAL A 28 -8.38 18.97 -0.57
C VAL A 28 -8.61 17.53 -1.00
N GLY A 29 -7.94 16.60 -0.32
CA GLY A 29 -8.09 15.16 -0.55
C GLY A 29 -9.06 14.53 0.44
N ALA A 30 -9.81 13.54 -0.02
CA ALA A 30 -10.62 12.67 0.83
C ALA A 30 -10.33 11.19 0.55
N VAL A 31 -10.29 10.38 1.62
CA VAL A 31 -10.24 8.92 1.55
C VAL A 31 -11.33 8.34 2.42
N VAL A 32 -11.87 7.19 2.02
CA VAL A 32 -12.95 6.52 2.75
C VAL A 32 -12.43 5.22 3.36
N GLU A 33 -12.47 5.12 4.69
CA GLU A 33 -12.46 3.83 5.39
C GLU A 33 -13.87 3.25 5.25
N TYR A 34 -14.05 2.05 4.67
CA TYR A 34 -15.39 1.55 4.35
C TYR A 34 -15.64 0.13 4.87
N THR A 35 -16.65 -0.04 5.73
CA THR A 35 -17.07 -1.36 6.22
C THR A 35 -17.57 -2.23 5.07
N VAL A 36 -16.90 -3.36 4.86
CA VAL A 36 -17.25 -4.31 3.79
C VAL A 36 -18.64 -4.89 4.04
N THR A 37 -19.52 -4.77 3.04
CA THR A 37 -20.82 -5.45 3.03
C THR A 37 -21.02 -6.21 1.72
N GLY A 38 -21.75 -7.32 1.76
CA GLY A 38 -22.09 -8.09 0.56
C GLY A 38 -23.26 -7.52 -0.26
N ASN A 39 -23.92 -6.46 0.24
CA ASN A 39 -25.08 -5.86 -0.41
C ASN A 39 -24.63 -4.74 -1.35
N VAL A 40 -24.56 -5.09 -2.63
CA VAL A 40 -24.09 -4.23 -3.71
C VAL A 40 -24.94 -2.97 -3.88
N ALA A 41 -26.27 -3.08 -3.78
CA ALA A 41 -27.16 -1.92 -3.91
C ALA A 41 -26.96 -0.93 -2.75
N THR A 42 -26.81 -1.44 -1.52
CA THR A 42 -26.46 -0.63 -0.35
C THR A 42 -25.09 0.03 -0.52
N ASN A 43 -24.09 -0.70 -1.03
CA ASN A 43 -22.76 -0.15 -1.26
C ASN A 43 -22.79 1.00 -2.26
N LEU A 44 -23.46 0.82 -3.41
CA LEU A 44 -23.58 1.87 -4.43
C LEU A 44 -24.26 3.13 -3.89
N LEU A 45 -25.37 2.98 -3.14
CA LEU A 45 -26.05 4.10 -2.50
C LEU A 45 -25.16 4.81 -1.47
N ASN A 46 -24.43 4.04 -0.65
CA ASN A 46 -23.50 4.59 0.32
C ASN A 46 -22.38 5.37 -0.35
N TYR A 47 -21.83 4.87 -1.46
CA TYR A 47 -20.79 5.56 -2.22
C TYR A 47 -21.28 6.92 -2.70
N ALA A 48 -22.47 6.99 -3.30
CA ALA A 48 -23.06 8.26 -3.74
C ALA A 48 -23.22 9.27 -2.58
N ASN A 49 -23.68 8.79 -1.41
CA ASN A 49 -23.81 9.63 -0.21
C ASN A 49 -22.46 10.08 0.36
N LEU A 50 -21.45 9.23 0.33
CA LEU A 50 -20.11 9.52 0.82
C LEU A 50 -19.35 10.48 -0.13
N ILE A 51 -19.59 10.38 -1.45
CA ILE A 51 -19.11 11.37 -2.43
C ILE A 51 -19.65 12.75 -2.09
N LYS A 52 -20.96 12.86 -1.86
CA LYS A 52 -21.58 14.11 -1.40
C LYS A 52 -20.94 14.60 -0.08
N THR A 53 -20.78 13.69 0.89
CA THR A 53 -20.21 14.02 2.21
C THR A 53 -18.77 14.55 2.12
N ALA A 54 -17.95 14.01 1.21
CA ALA A 54 -16.61 14.49 0.95
C ALA A 54 -16.64 15.88 0.27
N ALA A 55 -17.52 16.06 -0.72
CA ALA A 55 -17.66 17.34 -1.41
C ALA A 55 -18.21 18.46 -0.51
N ASP A 56 -19.16 18.16 0.39
CA ASP A 56 -19.67 19.09 1.39
C ASP A 56 -18.57 19.55 2.36
N GLN A 57 -17.53 18.73 2.56
CA GLN A 57 -16.31 19.07 3.32
C GLN A 57 -15.22 19.72 2.46
N GLY A 58 -15.53 20.03 1.20
CA GLY A 58 -14.64 20.74 0.28
C GLY A 58 -13.63 19.91 -0.46
N ALA A 59 -13.75 18.58 -0.46
CA ALA A 59 -12.83 17.72 -1.19
C ALA A 59 -12.87 18.00 -2.71
N ASP A 60 -11.68 18.03 -3.31
CA ASP A 60 -11.47 18.05 -4.76
C ASP A 60 -11.48 16.64 -5.34
N ILE A 61 -11.06 15.66 -4.54
CA ILE A 61 -11.02 14.24 -4.90
C ILE A 61 -11.39 13.35 -3.72
N VAL A 62 -12.15 12.28 -3.97
CA VAL A 62 -12.44 11.23 -2.99
C VAL A 62 -12.06 9.85 -3.52
N VAL A 63 -11.35 9.08 -2.69
CA VAL A 63 -10.89 7.72 -3.01
C VAL A 63 -11.64 6.70 -2.15
N PHE A 64 -12.15 5.66 -2.81
CA PHE A 64 -12.82 4.53 -2.17
C PHE A 64 -11.93 3.28 -2.16
N PRO A 65 -12.18 2.34 -1.22
CA PRO A 65 -11.35 1.15 -1.09
C PRO A 65 -11.51 0.13 -2.21
N GLU A 66 -10.56 -0.80 -2.23
CA GLU A 66 -10.56 -1.97 -3.10
C GLU A 66 -11.75 -2.90 -2.82
N LEU A 67 -12.37 -3.43 -3.88
CA LEU A 67 -13.35 -4.52 -3.89
C LEU A 67 -14.50 -4.39 -2.86
N THR A 68 -14.89 -3.15 -2.54
CA THR A 68 -15.97 -2.84 -1.57
C THR A 68 -17.26 -2.39 -2.26
N LEU A 69 -17.20 -2.01 -3.53
CA LEU A 69 -18.37 -1.64 -4.32
C LEU A 69 -19.15 -2.88 -4.80
N THR A 70 -18.43 -3.81 -5.41
CA THR A 70 -18.97 -5.08 -5.97
C THR A 70 -18.83 -6.24 -4.98
N ASN A 71 -19.57 -7.33 -5.21
CA ASN A 71 -19.42 -8.59 -4.47
C ASN A 71 -18.85 -9.70 -5.37
N GLY A 72 -18.73 -10.93 -4.84
CA GLY A 72 -18.13 -12.08 -5.55
C GLY A 72 -18.86 -12.53 -6.83
N SER A 73 -20.07 -12.04 -7.11
CA SER A 73 -20.84 -12.39 -8.32
C SER A 73 -21.14 -11.20 -9.23
N THR A 74 -20.96 -9.97 -8.75
CA THR A 74 -21.33 -8.77 -9.48
C THR A 74 -20.12 -8.15 -10.14
N THR A 75 -20.29 -7.75 -11.40
CA THR A 75 -19.27 -7.08 -12.21
C THR A 75 -19.88 -5.88 -12.91
N PHE A 76 -19.03 -5.01 -13.45
CA PHE A 76 -19.41 -3.89 -14.30
C PHE A 76 -18.42 -3.76 -15.47
N GLU A 77 -18.75 -2.99 -16.49
CA GLU A 77 -17.89 -2.84 -17.67
C GLU A 77 -17.23 -1.45 -17.68
N VAL A 78 -15.98 -1.39 -18.15
CA VAL A 78 -15.26 -0.11 -18.34
C VAL A 78 -14.78 -0.02 -19.79
N PRO A 79 -15.68 0.25 -20.76
CA PRO A 79 -15.39 0.12 -22.18
C PRO A 79 -14.61 1.33 -22.74
N ILE A 80 -13.35 1.53 -22.31
CA ILE A 80 -12.53 2.72 -22.64
C ILE A 80 -12.31 2.94 -24.15
N TYR A 81 -12.27 1.87 -24.93
CA TYR A 81 -12.13 1.93 -26.39
C TYR A 81 -13.47 1.87 -27.14
N GLY A 82 -14.55 1.55 -26.42
CA GLY A 82 -15.92 1.48 -26.93
C GLY A 82 -16.73 2.71 -26.54
N ASN A 83 -17.86 2.51 -25.83
CA ASN A 83 -18.78 3.59 -25.48
C ASN A 83 -18.10 4.77 -24.77
N LEU A 84 -17.09 4.54 -23.90
CA LEU A 84 -16.41 5.63 -23.19
C LEU A 84 -15.54 6.51 -24.10
N ARG A 85 -15.17 6.05 -25.30
CA ARG A 85 -14.49 6.88 -26.29
C ARG A 85 -15.41 7.98 -26.83
N ASP A 86 -16.63 7.60 -27.17
CA ASP A 86 -17.58 8.46 -27.89
C ASP A 86 -18.57 9.16 -26.92
N HIS A 87 -18.86 8.54 -25.77
CA HIS A 87 -19.77 8.99 -24.72
C HIS A 87 -19.10 8.97 -23.34
N PRO A 88 -18.03 9.75 -23.10
CA PRO A 88 -17.14 9.55 -21.96
C PRO A 88 -17.74 9.90 -20.59
N VAL A 89 -18.96 10.47 -20.55
CA VAL A 89 -19.68 10.84 -19.33
C VAL A 89 -20.90 9.93 -19.16
N PRO A 90 -20.82 8.81 -18.40
CA PRO A 90 -21.92 7.86 -18.24
C PRO A 90 -23.24 8.49 -17.80
N ALA A 91 -23.20 9.50 -16.93
CA ALA A 91 -24.38 10.23 -16.47
C ALA A 91 -25.21 10.88 -17.59
N LEU A 92 -24.58 11.22 -18.72
CA LEU A 92 -25.25 11.87 -19.87
C LEU A 92 -25.71 10.86 -20.92
N SER A 93 -25.37 9.57 -20.78
CA SER A 93 -25.76 8.50 -21.70
C SER A 93 -26.10 7.21 -20.93
N PRO A 94 -27.05 7.26 -19.98
CA PRO A 94 -27.26 6.17 -19.03
C PRO A 94 -27.71 4.85 -19.66
N ALA A 95 -28.29 4.88 -20.86
CA ALA A 95 -28.70 3.68 -21.60
C ALA A 95 -27.51 2.85 -22.14
N LEU A 96 -26.29 3.41 -22.12
CA LEU A 96 -25.08 2.76 -22.65
C LEU A 96 -24.21 2.10 -21.58
N TYR A 97 -24.55 2.25 -20.31
CA TYR A 97 -23.69 1.90 -19.17
C TYR A 97 -24.48 1.22 -18.07
N ASP A 98 -23.78 0.43 -17.26
CA ASP A 98 -24.32 -0.15 -16.04
C ASP A 98 -24.61 0.91 -14.97
N GLU A 99 -25.43 0.53 -13.98
CA GLU A 99 -25.89 1.41 -12.92
C GLU A 99 -24.73 1.97 -12.07
N PHE A 100 -23.62 1.24 -11.91
CA PHE A 100 -22.47 1.72 -11.14
C PHE A 100 -21.84 2.93 -11.83
N MET A 101 -21.52 2.78 -13.12
CA MET A 101 -20.92 3.84 -13.93
C MET A 101 -21.82 5.07 -13.98
N VAL A 102 -23.13 4.89 -14.19
CA VAL A 102 -24.10 5.99 -14.23
C VAL A 102 -24.24 6.69 -12.89
N THR A 103 -24.36 5.95 -11.80
CA THR A 103 -24.58 6.51 -10.46
C THR A 103 -23.35 7.26 -9.96
N ILE A 104 -22.16 6.69 -10.11
CA ILE A 104 -20.92 7.33 -9.69
C ILE A 104 -20.60 8.56 -10.55
N SER A 105 -20.79 8.47 -11.88
CA SER A 105 -20.67 9.63 -12.79
C SER A 105 -21.63 10.77 -12.40
N ASN A 106 -22.88 10.45 -12.04
CA ASN A 106 -23.84 11.45 -11.57
C ASN A 106 -23.41 12.06 -10.24
N ALA A 107 -22.96 11.25 -9.28
CA ALA A 107 -22.50 11.73 -7.98
C ALA A 107 -21.28 12.65 -8.12
N ALA A 108 -20.30 12.29 -8.96
CA ALA A 108 -19.15 13.16 -9.27
C ALA A 108 -19.61 14.51 -9.85
N ARG A 109 -20.47 14.46 -10.88
CA ARG A 109 -20.97 15.65 -11.59
C ARG A 109 -21.81 16.59 -10.72
N GLN A 110 -22.69 16.04 -9.88
CA GLN A 110 -23.57 16.83 -9.03
C GLN A 110 -22.81 17.52 -7.90
N ASN A 111 -21.65 17.00 -7.51
CA ASN A 111 -20.86 17.47 -6.38
C ASN A 111 -19.52 18.11 -6.81
N ASP A 112 -19.28 18.22 -8.12
CA ASP A 112 -18.10 18.87 -8.72
C ASP A 112 -16.79 18.34 -8.11
N ILE A 113 -16.64 17.01 -8.08
CA ILE A 113 -15.57 16.30 -7.35
C ILE A 113 -15.00 15.15 -8.20
N TYR A 114 -13.69 14.94 -8.16
CA TYR A 114 -13.05 13.75 -8.71
C TYR A 114 -13.37 12.53 -7.83
N VAL A 115 -13.64 11.39 -8.45
CA VAL A 115 -13.96 10.16 -7.72
C VAL A 115 -13.10 9.02 -8.22
N VAL A 116 -12.45 8.30 -7.30
CA VAL A 116 -11.76 7.04 -7.60
C VAL A 116 -12.48 5.91 -6.90
N ILE A 117 -12.99 4.97 -7.69
CA ILE A 117 -13.63 3.74 -7.19
C ILE A 117 -12.79 2.52 -7.59
N ASN A 118 -13.04 1.41 -6.91
CA ASN A 118 -12.50 0.11 -7.28
C ASN A 118 -13.59 -0.97 -7.24
N GLY A 119 -13.53 -1.93 -8.16
CA GLY A 119 -14.36 -3.12 -8.12
C GLY A 119 -14.00 -4.14 -9.19
N ARG A 120 -14.92 -5.08 -9.43
CA ARG A 120 -14.75 -6.18 -10.39
C ARG A 120 -15.19 -5.76 -11.79
N GLU A 121 -14.23 -5.48 -12.66
CA GLU A 121 -14.46 -5.20 -14.08
C GLU A 121 -14.62 -6.51 -14.86
N LEU A 122 -15.64 -6.60 -15.71
CA LEU A 122 -15.78 -7.64 -16.73
C LEU A 122 -15.26 -7.11 -18.07
N LEU A 123 -14.42 -7.90 -18.73
CA LEU A 123 -14.10 -7.78 -20.14
C LEU A 123 -14.55 -9.06 -20.85
N ASP A 124 -15.56 -8.96 -21.70
CA ASP A 124 -16.00 -10.08 -22.52
C ASP A 124 -15.34 -10.07 -23.90
N CYS A 125 -14.29 -10.87 -24.08
CA CYS A 125 -13.60 -11.02 -25.36
C CYS A 125 -14.31 -11.97 -26.34
N THR A 126 -15.52 -12.45 -26.03
CA THR A 126 -16.33 -13.27 -26.96
C THR A 126 -17.23 -12.42 -27.86
N VAL A 127 -17.39 -11.13 -27.53
CA VAL A 127 -18.29 -10.20 -28.24
C VAL A 127 -17.52 -9.06 -28.90
N GLN A 128 -18.15 -8.43 -29.88
CA GLN A 128 -17.55 -7.37 -30.69
C GLN A 128 -17.25 -6.09 -29.88
N GLN A 129 -17.74 -5.95 -28.65
CA GLN A 129 -17.54 -4.77 -27.80
C GLN A 129 -16.10 -4.63 -27.26
N ALA A 130 -15.26 -5.66 -27.41
CA ALA A 130 -13.86 -5.65 -27.02
C ALA A 130 -12.92 -5.00 -28.06
N VAL A 131 -13.41 -4.26 -29.06
CA VAL A 131 -12.55 -3.62 -30.07
C VAL A 131 -11.54 -2.69 -29.40
N GLY A 132 -10.24 -2.95 -29.61
CA GLY A 132 -9.13 -2.17 -29.05
C GLY A 132 -8.64 -2.67 -27.69
N GLU A 133 -9.38 -3.57 -27.03
CA GLU A 133 -8.87 -4.30 -25.85
C GLU A 133 -7.89 -5.40 -26.28
N TYR A 134 -6.91 -5.69 -25.43
CA TYR A 134 -6.04 -6.83 -25.64
C TYR A 134 -6.72 -8.10 -25.12
N CYS A 135 -7.17 -8.93 -26.06
CA CYS A 135 -7.88 -10.18 -25.83
C CYS A 135 -7.05 -11.37 -26.32
N PRO A 136 -6.21 -11.99 -25.47
CA PRO A 136 -5.37 -13.11 -25.89
C PRO A 136 -6.18 -14.38 -26.21
N GLU A 137 -7.36 -14.54 -25.60
CA GLU A 137 -8.29 -15.63 -25.88
C GLU A 137 -9.73 -15.10 -25.98
N ALA A 138 -10.59 -15.79 -26.72
CA ALA A 138 -12.02 -15.51 -26.82
C ALA A 138 -12.76 -16.04 -25.57
N LYS A 139 -12.55 -15.38 -24.42
CA LYS A 139 -13.21 -15.69 -23.14
C LYS A 139 -13.50 -14.43 -22.33
N GLN A 140 -14.19 -14.59 -21.22
CA GLN A 140 -14.42 -13.52 -20.25
C GLN A 140 -13.23 -13.40 -19.29
N TYR A 141 -12.78 -12.18 -19.05
CA TYR A 141 -11.78 -11.84 -18.05
C TYR A 141 -12.42 -10.96 -16.98
N ILE A 142 -12.10 -11.24 -15.71
CA ILE A 142 -12.53 -10.41 -14.59
C ILE A 142 -11.30 -9.76 -13.99
N PHE A 143 -11.28 -8.44 -13.89
CA PHE A 143 -10.17 -7.67 -13.35
C PHE A 143 -10.57 -6.99 -12.04
N ASN A 144 -9.59 -6.79 -11.16
CA ASN A 144 -9.69 -5.86 -10.05
C ASN A 144 -9.24 -4.48 -10.58
N THR A 145 -10.16 -3.52 -10.63
CA THR A 145 -10.00 -2.33 -11.46
C THR A 145 -10.33 -1.05 -10.71
N ASN A 146 -9.41 -0.10 -10.73
CA ASN A 146 -9.68 1.31 -10.41
C ASN A 146 -10.29 2.02 -11.62
N VAL A 147 -11.28 2.88 -11.36
CA VAL A 147 -11.85 3.80 -12.35
C VAL A 147 -11.86 5.22 -11.78
N VAL A 148 -11.41 6.17 -12.59
CA VAL A 148 -11.30 7.59 -12.21
C VAL A 148 -12.32 8.42 -12.97
N PHE A 149 -13.15 9.14 -12.24
CA PHE A 149 -14.11 10.11 -12.75
C PHE A 149 -13.63 11.53 -12.45
N ASP A 150 -13.70 12.43 -13.44
CA ASP A 150 -13.47 13.87 -13.20
C ASP A 150 -14.72 14.56 -12.64
N ARG A 151 -14.60 15.86 -12.33
CA ARG A 151 -15.69 16.67 -11.77
C ARG A 151 -16.94 16.74 -12.65
N THR A 152 -16.81 16.51 -13.95
CA THR A 152 -17.94 16.52 -14.89
C THR A 152 -18.64 15.16 -14.96
N GLY A 153 -18.12 14.15 -14.26
CA GLY A 153 -18.55 12.76 -14.31
C GLY A 153 -17.93 11.98 -15.47
N LYS A 154 -16.91 12.52 -16.16
CA LYS A 154 -16.23 11.85 -17.26
C LYS A 154 -15.28 10.79 -16.71
N VAL A 155 -15.26 9.60 -17.31
CA VAL A 155 -14.22 8.61 -17.02
C VAL A 155 -12.93 9.04 -17.72
N ILE A 156 -11.86 9.25 -16.95
CA ILE A 156 -10.58 9.76 -17.47
C ILE A 156 -9.43 8.77 -17.34
N ASN A 157 -9.57 7.73 -16.50
CA ASN A 157 -8.53 6.72 -16.33
C ASN A 157 -9.09 5.39 -15.81
N ARG A 158 -8.39 4.30 -16.14
CA ARG A 158 -8.67 2.94 -15.70
C ARG A 158 -7.34 2.24 -15.41
N PHE A 159 -7.23 1.58 -14.26
CA PHE A 159 -6.06 0.76 -13.91
C PHE A 159 -6.51 -0.61 -13.44
N ARG A 160 -5.97 -1.67 -14.05
CA ARG A 160 -6.21 -3.07 -13.66
C ARG A 160 -5.04 -3.51 -12.78
N LYS A 161 -5.34 -4.13 -11.64
CA LYS A 161 -4.34 -4.62 -10.67
C LYS A 161 -3.32 -5.54 -11.36
N ILE A 162 -2.04 -5.33 -11.05
CA ILE A 162 -0.95 -6.10 -11.67
C ILE A 162 -0.60 -7.29 -10.78
N ASN A 163 -0.43 -7.05 -9.47
CA ASN A 163 0.04 -8.04 -8.51
C ASN A 163 -1.12 -8.51 -7.63
N LEU A 164 -1.67 -9.69 -7.94
CA LEU A 164 -2.79 -10.30 -7.19
C LEU A 164 -2.34 -10.87 -5.83
N PHE A 165 -3.21 -10.83 -4.84
CA PHE A 165 -3.05 -11.40 -3.49
C PHE A 165 -4.08 -12.53 -3.27
N GLY A 166 -3.98 -13.60 -4.05
CA GLY A 166 -4.85 -14.77 -3.91
C GLY A 166 -6.27 -14.60 -4.46
N GLU A 167 -6.55 -13.57 -5.27
CA GLU A 167 -7.87 -13.42 -5.90
C GLU A 167 -8.04 -14.35 -7.12
N PHE A 168 -8.14 -15.67 -6.91
CA PHE A 168 -8.17 -16.70 -7.98
C PHE A 168 -9.25 -16.52 -9.06
N ALA A 169 -10.31 -15.77 -8.79
CA ALA A 169 -11.36 -15.46 -9.75
C ALA A 169 -11.05 -14.22 -10.62
N HIS A 170 -9.89 -13.58 -10.43
CA HIS A 170 -9.45 -12.41 -11.19
C HIS A 170 -8.25 -12.76 -12.07
N THR A 171 -8.12 -11.97 -13.13
CA THR A 171 -6.98 -11.98 -14.04
C THR A 171 -6.08 -10.80 -13.67
N PRO A 172 -4.75 -10.97 -13.58
CA PRO A 172 -3.85 -9.83 -13.51
C PRO A 172 -3.94 -9.00 -14.80
N ALA A 173 -3.53 -7.74 -14.76
CA ALA A 173 -3.53 -6.89 -15.95
C ALA A 173 -2.80 -7.57 -17.12
N LEU A 174 -3.51 -7.78 -18.23
CA LEU A 174 -2.97 -8.48 -19.41
C LEU A 174 -1.93 -7.64 -20.16
N ASN A 175 -2.09 -6.31 -20.15
CA ASN A 175 -1.14 -5.36 -20.70
C ASN A 175 -1.00 -4.18 -19.71
N PRO A 176 -0.10 -4.27 -18.72
CA PRO A 176 0.03 -3.29 -17.65
C PRO A 176 0.41 -1.89 -18.16
N ASP A 177 -0.27 -0.86 -17.64
CA ASP A 177 0.09 0.56 -17.79
C ASP A 177 0.23 1.18 -16.39
N LEU A 178 0.97 2.28 -16.27
CA LEU A 178 1.36 2.91 -15.01
C LEU A 178 0.28 3.79 -14.36
N GLY A 179 -0.98 3.73 -14.82
CA GLY A 179 -2.11 4.34 -14.11
C GLY A 179 -1.88 5.79 -13.74
N VAL A 180 -1.69 6.68 -14.72
CA VAL A 180 -1.42 8.11 -14.50
C VAL A 180 -2.52 8.98 -15.09
N PHE A 181 -2.96 10.02 -14.38
CA PHE A 181 -3.92 11.00 -14.88
C PHE A 181 -3.70 12.40 -14.31
N ASP A 182 -4.12 13.42 -15.06
CA ASP A 182 -4.05 14.83 -14.68
C ASP A 182 -5.39 15.35 -14.15
N THR A 183 -5.32 16.39 -13.31
CA THR A 183 -6.48 17.10 -12.79
C THR A 183 -6.53 18.56 -13.22
N ASP A 184 -7.72 19.16 -13.14
CA ASP A 184 -7.95 20.58 -13.42
C ASP A 184 -7.29 21.51 -12.39
N PHE A 185 -6.94 21.00 -11.21
CA PHE A 185 -6.21 21.70 -10.16
C PHE A 185 -4.68 21.53 -10.25
N GLY A 186 -4.17 21.07 -11.39
CA GLY A 186 -2.73 21.07 -11.70
C GLY A 186 -1.94 19.99 -10.96
N VAL A 187 -2.57 18.88 -10.60
CA VAL A 187 -1.92 17.73 -9.98
C VAL A 187 -1.99 16.53 -10.91
N THR A 188 -0.85 15.85 -11.10
CA THR A 188 -0.79 14.55 -11.74
C THR A 188 -0.72 13.46 -10.68
N PHE A 189 -1.63 12.49 -10.76
CA PHE A 189 -1.67 11.32 -9.87
C PHE A 189 -1.18 10.07 -10.59
N GLY A 190 -0.36 9.27 -9.89
CA GLY A 190 -0.26 7.84 -10.15
C GLY A 190 -1.28 7.07 -9.29
N HIS A 191 -1.75 5.91 -9.72
CA HIS A 191 -2.59 5.06 -8.89
C HIS A 191 -2.36 3.57 -9.16
N PHE A 192 -2.45 2.79 -8.09
CA PHE A 192 -2.30 1.34 -8.12
C PHE A 192 -3.07 0.73 -6.94
N ILE A 193 -3.13 -0.60 -6.85
CA ILE A 193 -4.09 -1.28 -5.98
C ILE A 193 -3.38 -2.21 -4.99
N CYS A 194 -3.54 -1.93 -3.70
CA CYS A 194 -3.23 -2.85 -2.61
C CYS A 194 -1.85 -3.52 -2.70
N PHE A 195 -1.82 -4.82 -2.99
CA PHE A 195 -0.59 -5.61 -3.02
C PHE A 195 0.43 -5.14 -4.07
N ASP A 196 0.01 -4.36 -5.07
CA ASP A 196 0.92 -3.63 -5.98
C ASP A 196 1.99 -2.82 -5.22
N LEU A 197 1.68 -2.31 -4.02
CA LEU A 197 2.61 -1.55 -3.17
C LEU A 197 3.89 -2.33 -2.82
N MET A 198 3.81 -3.66 -2.78
CA MET A 198 4.94 -4.52 -2.42
C MET A 198 5.92 -4.75 -3.58
N PHE A 199 5.64 -4.25 -4.78
CA PHE A 199 6.41 -4.57 -5.98
C PHE A 199 7.02 -3.34 -6.64
N GLN A 200 8.09 -3.58 -7.40
CA GLN A 200 8.76 -2.55 -8.20
C GLN A 200 7.78 -1.92 -9.19
N VAL A 201 7.02 -2.79 -9.88
CA VAL A 201 5.99 -2.42 -10.85
C VAL A 201 4.63 -2.72 -10.23
N PRO A 202 3.72 -1.73 -10.13
CA PRO A 202 3.87 -0.35 -10.57
C PRO A 202 4.45 0.59 -9.50
N ALA A 203 4.50 0.18 -8.22
CA ALA A 203 4.49 1.13 -7.11
C ALA A 203 5.74 2.02 -7.02
N VAL A 204 6.94 1.49 -7.27
CA VAL A 204 8.15 2.32 -7.31
C VAL A 204 8.28 2.99 -8.68
N GLN A 205 7.98 2.23 -9.74
CA GLN A 205 8.13 2.67 -11.12
C GLN A 205 7.28 3.90 -11.45
N VAL A 206 6.01 3.96 -11.03
CA VAL A 206 5.12 5.07 -11.36
C VAL A 206 5.65 6.40 -10.84
N VAL A 207 6.23 6.42 -9.64
CA VAL A 207 6.81 7.64 -9.04
C VAL A 207 8.12 7.99 -9.74
N GLN A 208 9.01 7.02 -9.91
CA GLN A 208 10.35 7.29 -10.42
C GLN A 208 10.37 7.58 -11.93
N LYS A 209 9.64 6.82 -12.73
CA LYS A 209 9.57 6.99 -14.19
C LYS A 209 8.69 8.17 -14.59
N SER A 210 7.47 8.24 -14.07
CA SER A 210 6.50 9.29 -14.45
C SER A 210 6.67 10.59 -13.66
N LYS A 211 7.60 10.63 -12.68
CA LYS A 211 7.90 11.80 -11.82
C LYS A 211 6.67 12.35 -11.09
N VAL A 212 5.65 11.52 -10.85
CA VAL A 212 4.46 11.94 -10.11
C VAL A 212 4.79 12.20 -8.64
N LYS A 213 4.07 13.14 -8.04
CA LYS A 213 4.22 13.52 -6.64
C LYS A 213 3.02 13.18 -5.78
N ASN A 214 2.00 12.57 -6.39
CA ASN A 214 0.74 12.26 -5.73
C ASN A 214 0.32 10.85 -6.16
N VAL A 215 -0.04 10.02 -5.19
CA VAL A 215 -0.39 8.61 -5.39
C VAL A 215 -1.75 8.32 -4.75
N ILE A 216 -2.59 7.59 -5.48
CA ILE A 216 -3.88 7.09 -5.00
C ILE A 216 -3.80 5.58 -4.81
N PHE A 217 -4.34 5.11 -3.70
CA PHE A 217 -4.19 3.73 -3.26
C PHE A 217 -5.46 3.15 -2.62
N PRO A 218 -6.38 2.60 -3.44
CA PRO A 218 -7.45 1.73 -2.97
C PRO A 218 -6.87 0.41 -2.43
N THR A 219 -7.31 -0.03 -1.26
CA THR A 219 -6.78 -1.24 -0.65
C THR A 219 -7.77 -1.99 0.24
N MET A 220 -7.71 -3.32 0.19
CA MET A 220 -8.20 -4.25 1.19
C MET A 220 -6.97 -4.95 1.80
N TRP A 221 -6.21 -4.18 2.58
CA TRP A 221 -4.96 -4.65 3.17
C TRP A 221 -5.23 -5.69 4.25
N PHE A 222 -4.34 -6.66 4.43
CA PHE A 222 -4.38 -7.60 5.56
C PHE A 222 -3.17 -7.29 6.44
N SER A 223 -3.40 -6.63 7.56
CA SER A 223 -2.32 -6.07 8.37
C SER A 223 -1.46 -7.16 9.03
N GLU A 224 -0.15 -7.00 8.88
CA GLU A 224 0.86 -7.95 9.35
C GLU A 224 1.82 -7.26 10.31
N LEU A 225 1.94 -7.78 11.53
CA LEU A 225 2.96 -7.33 12.46
C LEU A 225 4.29 -8.05 12.17
N PRO A 226 5.43 -7.39 12.43
CA PRO A 226 5.54 -6.03 12.95
C PRO A 226 5.61 -4.93 11.88
N TYR A 227 5.86 -5.26 10.61
CA TYR A 227 6.34 -4.27 9.62
C TYR A 227 5.29 -3.73 8.64
N LEU A 228 4.15 -4.40 8.48
CA LEU A 228 3.23 -4.17 7.37
C LEU A 228 1.77 -4.03 7.84
N THR A 229 1.55 -3.23 8.89
CA THR A 229 0.19 -2.71 9.12
C THR A 229 -0.14 -1.71 8.01
N ALA A 230 -1.43 -1.59 7.66
CA ALA A 230 -1.85 -0.79 6.52
C ALA A 230 -1.32 0.66 6.59
N VAL A 231 -1.58 1.36 7.69
CA VAL A 231 -1.14 2.75 7.89
C VAL A 231 0.38 2.89 8.01
N GLN A 232 1.08 1.89 8.55
CA GLN A 232 2.53 1.89 8.69
C GLN A 232 3.23 1.88 7.33
N ILE A 233 2.85 0.96 6.44
CA ILE A 233 3.51 0.86 5.15
C ILE A 233 3.06 1.95 4.17
N GLN A 234 1.81 2.42 4.26
CA GLN A 234 1.33 3.56 3.48
C GLN A 234 2.12 4.84 3.82
N GLU A 235 2.29 5.15 5.11
CA GLU A 235 3.06 6.32 5.55
C GLU A 235 4.54 6.18 5.18
N ALA A 236 5.13 5.01 5.40
CA ALA A 236 6.53 4.78 5.08
C ALA A 236 6.81 4.88 3.57
N TYR A 237 5.89 4.43 2.72
CA TYR A 237 5.96 4.63 1.28
C TYR A 237 5.97 6.12 0.91
N ALA A 238 5.01 6.89 1.44
CA ALA A 238 4.92 8.33 1.20
C ALA A 238 6.20 9.04 1.66
N TYR A 239 6.72 8.66 2.83
CA TYR A 239 7.92 9.20 3.43
C TYR A 239 9.18 8.89 2.60
N SER A 240 9.35 7.66 2.12
CA SER A 240 10.57 7.25 1.40
C SER A 240 10.65 7.78 -0.02
N LEU A 241 9.52 7.85 -0.73
CA LEU A 241 9.45 8.36 -2.10
C LEU A 241 9.16 9.86 -2.19
N ASP A 242 8.89 10.51 -1.06
CA ASP A 242 8.59 11.93 -0.96
C ASP A 242 7.42 12.33 -1.88
N VAL A 243 6.29 11.66 -1.65
CA VAL A 243 5.03 11.85 -2.38
C VAL A 243 3.87 12.07 -1.41
N ASN A 244 2.81 12.72 -1.90
CA ASN A 244 1.50 12.65 -1.27
C ASN A 244 0.88 11.28 -1.58
N PHE A 245 0.18 10.71 -0.60
CA PHE A 245 -0.39 9.37 -0.72
C PHE A 245 -1.77 9.33 -0.10
N LEU A 246 -2.78 8.95 -0.89
CA LEU A 246 -4.19 8.86 -0.49
C LEU A 246 -4.59 7.38 -0.43
N GLY A 247 -4.48 6.78 0.76
CA GLY A 247 -4.81 5.38 1.03
C GLY A 247 -6.24 5.21 1.54
N ALA A 248 -7.09 4.53 0.78
CA ALA A 248 -8.47 4.22 1.15
C ALA A 248 -8.62 2.71 1.44
N GLY A 249 -8.84 2.39 2.71
CA GLY A 249 -8.86 1.03 3.25
C GLY A 249 -10.26 0.44 3.40
N ALA A 250 -10.41 -0.81 2.99
CA ALA A 250 -11.59 -1.60 3.31
C ALA A 250 -11.54 -1.99 4.79
N ASN A 251 -12.69 -1.98 5.44
CA ASN A 251 -12.82 -2.26 6.86
C ASN A 251 -13.56 -3.59 7.08
N ASN A 252 -12.81 -4.58 7.54
CA ASN A 252 -13.27 -5.88 8.01
C ASN A 252 -12.25 -6.39 9.04
N VAL A 253 -12.41 -5.92 10.28
CA VAL A 253 -11.47 -6.19 11.38
C VAL A 253 -11.23 -7.68 11.64
N ARG A 254 -12.22 -8.54 11.33
CA ARG A 254 -12.13 -10.01 11.50
C ARG A 254 -11.07 -10.67 10.61
N VAL A 255 -10.69 -10.02 9.51
CA VAL A 255 -9.65 -10.53 8.60
C VAL A 255 -8.38 -9.68 8.64
N GLY A 256 -8.37 -8.57 9.39
CA GLY A 256 -7.22 -7.67 9.49
C GLY A 256 -7.21 -6.54 8.48
N SER A 257 -8.35 -6.30 7.82
CA SER A 257 -8.54 -5.14 6.95
C SER A 257 -9.10 -3.97 7.73
N ALA A 258 -8.25 -2.97 7.87
CA ALA A 258 -8.53 -1.66 8.44
C ALA A 258 -7.33 -0.78 8.07
N GLY A 259 -7.54 0.53 7.99
CA GLY A 259 -6.43 1.46 7.84
C GLY A 259 -6.53 2.33 6.61
N SER A 260 -6.83 3.61 6.84
CA SER A 260 -6.92 4.64 5.80
C SER A 260 -6.16 5.88 6.22
N GLY A 261 -5.65 6.64 5.25
CA GLY A 261 -4.98 7.89 5.55
C GLY A 261 -4.57 8.71 4.33
N ILE A 262 -4.23 9.97 4.62
CA ILE A 262 -3.66 10.94 3.70
C ILE A 262 -2.32 11.33 4.27
N TYR A 263 -1.26 11.08 3.51
CA TYR A 263 0.13 11.29 3.92
C TYR A 263 0.82 12.26 2.97
N SER A 264 1.79 13.03 3.47
CA SER A 264 2.52 14.00 2.66
C SER A 264 4.02 13.95 2.92
N GLY A 265 4.74 13.18 2.10
CA GLY A 265 6.20 13.09 2.13
C GLY A 265 6.76 12.93 3.54
N LYS A 266 7.72 13.79 3.89
CA LYS A 266 8.36 13.82 5.22
C LYS A 266 7.49 14.36 6.34
N ALA A 267 6.36 15.01 6.06
CA ALA A 267 5.44 15.47 7.10
C ALA A 267 4.68 14.31 7.76
N GLY A 268 4.57 13.15 7.09
CA GLY A 268 3.86 11.98 7.58
C GLY A 268 2.35 12.08 7.37
N ALA A 269 1.57 11.46 8.26
CA ALA A 269 0.11 11.46 8.19
C ALA A 269 -0.51 12.85 8.45
N LEU A 270 -1.16 13.42 7.45
CA LEU A 270 -2.02 14.60 7.59
C LEU A 270 -3.32 14.24 8.31
N ILE A 271 -3.85 13.05 8.02
CA ILE A 271 -4.93 12.39 8.75
C ILE A 271 -4.83 10.89 8.48
N SER A 272 -5.00 10.06 9.50
CA SER A 272 -5.05 8.60 9.33
C SER A 272 -5.86 7.94 10.44
N ILE A 273 -6.32 6.73 10.22
CA ILE A 273 -7.01 5.91 11.22
C ILE A 273 -6.66 4.44 11.01
N MET A 274 -6.50 3.70 12.10
CA MET A 274 -6.38 2.24 12.11
C MET A 274 -7.42 1.67 13.07
N PRO A 275 -8.69 1.54 12.66
CA PRO A 275 -9.76 1.18 13.57
C PRO A 275 -9.70 -0.29 14.00
N GLY A 276 -9.79 -0.54 15.31
CA GLY A 276 -9.93 -1.88 15.89
C GLY A 276 -11.36 -2.44 15.81
N LEU A 277 -12.35 -1.57 15.53
CA LEU A 277 -13.77 -1.92 15.41
C LEU A 277 -14.32 -1.59 14.01
N PRO A 278 -15.40 -2.27 13.57
CA PRO A 278 -16.05 -1.98 12.30
C PRO A 278 -16.40 -0.50 12.13
N THR A 279 -15.88 0.13 11.08
CA THR A 279 -15.97 1.59 10.88
C THR A 279 -16.17 1.93 9.40
N THR A 280 -17.06 2.89 9.13
CA THR A 280 -17.12 3.62 7.86
C THR A 280 -16.90 5.10 8.15
N LYS A 281 -15.89 5.72 7.54
CA LYS A 281 -15.52 7.11 7.83
C LYS A 281 -14.87 7.79 6.61
N VAL A 282 -15.29 9.02 6.32
CA VAL A 282 -14.59 9.91 5.38
C VAL A 282 -13.51 10.67 6.16
N LEU A 283 -12.27 10.60 5.68
CA LEU A 283 -11.15 11.39 6.18
C LEU A 283 -10.85 12.47 5.14
N VAL A 284 -10.79 13.73 5.56
CA VAL A 284 -10.56 14.89 4.67
C VAL A 284 -9.39 15.69 5.20
N ALA A 285 -8.46 16.07 4.33
CA ALA A 285 -7.35 16.95 4.67
C ALA A 285 -6.95 17.83 3.49
N LYS A 286 -6.43 19.03 3.80
CA LYS A 286 -5.67 19.84 2.84
C LYS A 286 -4.33 19.18 2.58
N VAL A 287 -4.00 18.94 1.33
CA VAL A 287 -2.79 18.26 0.88
C VAL A 287 -1.94 19.26 0.10
N PRO A 288 -0.70 19.57 0.55
CA PRO A 288 0.15 20.49 -0.17
C PRO A 288 0.57 19.86 -1.50
N LYS A 289 0.53 20.61 -2.61
CA LYS A 289 0.92 20.08 -3.93
C LYS A 289 2.40 19.72 -4.00
N VAL A 290 3.22 20.34 -3.14
CA VAL A 290 4.60 19.93 -2.89
C VAL A 290 4.61 19.07 -1.62
N PRO A 291 4.92 17.76 -1.72
CA PRO A 291 4.93 16.87 -0.56
C PRO A 291 5.78 17.40 0.59
N GLY A 292 5.30 17.26 1.82
CA GLY A 292 5.96 17.72 3.04
C GLY A 292 5.88 19.23 3.32
N GLN A 293 5.48 20.08 2.36
CA GLN A 293 5.36 21.53 2.56
C GLN A 293 4.02 21.91 3.19
N VAL A 294 3.80 21.47 4.42
CA VAL A 294 2.57 21.76 5.16
C VAL A 294 2.65 23.17 5.77
N THR A 295 1.71 24.04 5.39
CA THR A 295 1.68 25.46 5.81
C THR A 295 0.71 25.74 6.96
N GLU A 296 -0.25 24.84 7.22
CA GLU A 296 -1.28 24.98 8.23
C GLU A 296 -1.30 23.78 9.19
N PRO A 297 -1.79 23.92 10.43
CA PRO A 297 -2.03 22.80 11.32
C PRO A 297 -2.97 21.77 10.68
N TYR A 298 -2.65 20.49 10.85
CA TYR A 298 -3.44 19.37 10.33
C TYR A 298 -3.89 18.44 11.46
N PRO A 299 -4.97 17.64 11.26
CA PRO A 299 -5.53 16.78 12.29
C PRO A 299 -4.56 15.73 12.85
N GLY A 300 -3.73 15.14 11.98
CA GLY A 300 -2.84 14.04 12.31
C GLY A 300 -3.56 12.71 12.51
N PRO A 301 -2.85 11.68 13.00
CA PRO A 301 -3.41 10.38 13.30
C PRO A 301 -4.58 10.44 14.29
N ILE A 302 -5.70 9.79 13.96
CA ILE A 302 -6.86 9.65 14.83
C ILE A 302 -6.56 8.56 15.85
N TYR A 303 -6.65 8.94 17.13
CA TYR A 303 -6.49 7.99 18.23
C TYR A 303 -7.61 6.95 18.24
N ASP A 304 -7.23 5.68 18.39
CA ASP A 304 -8.12 4.57 18.73
C ASP A 304 -7.55 3.86 19.96
N ASP A 305 -8.43 3.39 20.84
CA ASP A 305 -8.05 2.69 22.06
C ASP A 305 -7.35 1.38 21.69
N PRO A 306 -6.12 1.11 22.17
CA PRO A 306 -5.43 -0.16 21.92
C PRO A 306 -6.25 -1.42 22.25
N ALA A 307 -7.18 -1.34 23.21
CA ALA A 307 -8.07 -2.45 23.53
C ALA A 307 -9.05 -2.79 22.40
N ASN A 308 -9.41 -1.81 21.57
CA ASN A 308 -10.26 -2.06 20.39
C ASN A 308 -9.56 -2.97 19.37
N HIS A 309 -8.23 -2.91 19.30
CA HIS A 309 -7.44 -3.74 18.38
C HIS A 309 -7.38 -5.22 18.80
N ASP A 310 -7.87 -5.61 19.96
CA ASP A 310 -7.99 -7.04 20.33
C ASP A 310 -8.95 -7.79 19.38
N ASN A 311 -9.90 -7.06 18.76
CA ASN A 311 -10.81 -7.59 17.75
C ASN A 311 -10.27 -7.50 16.31
N LEU A 312 -9.15 -6.79 16.12
CA LEU A 312 -8.48 -6.69 14.83
C LEU A 312 -7.54 -7.88 14.67
N LYS A 313 -7.88 -8.77 13.74
CA LYS A 313 -6.98 -9.86 13.37
C LYS A 313 -5.71 -9.27 12.76
N LEU A 314 -4.55 -9.62 13.31
CA LEU A 314 -3.26 -9.29 12.72
C LEU A 314 -2.54 -10.60 12.41
N ILE A 315 -2.04 -10.72 11.19
CA ILE A 315 -1.10 -11.80 10.86
C ILE A 315 0.31 -11.41 11.31
N VAL A 316 1.23 -12.37 11.33
CA VAL A 316 2.61 -12.15 11.77
C VAL A 316 3.56 -12.47 10.62
N ASP A 317 4.59 -11.66 10.46
CA ASP A 317 5.65 -11.85 9.46
C ASP A 317 6.27 -13.24 9.65
N PRO A 318 6.08 -14.16 8.69
CA PRO A 318 6.54 -15.54 8.84
C PRO A 318 8.06 -15.66 8.76
N SER A 319 8.78 -14.60 8.37
CA SER A 319 10.25 -14.59 8.28
C SER A 319 10.95 -14.34 9.61
N LEU A 320 10.27 -13.88 10.67
CA LEU A 320 10.92 -13.57 11.95
C LEU A 320 11.77 -14.72 12.53
N PRO A 321 11.35 -16.00 12.45
CA PRO A 321 12.19 -17.13 12.87
C PRO A 321 13.44 -17.38 12.00
N SER A 322 13.51 -16.76 10.83
CA SER A 322 14.66 -16.82 9.91
C SER A 322 15.65 -15.67 10.14
N HIS A 323 15.35 -14.72 11.04
CA HIS A 323 16.22 -13.58 11.33
C HIS A 323 17.38 -14.00 12.23
N VAL A 324 18.58 -13.51 11.94
CA VAL A 324 19.68 -13.52 12.92
C VAL A 324 19.32 -12.49 13.97
N SER A 325 19.12 -12.92 15.22
CA SER A 325 18.54 -12.06 16.24
C SER A 325 19.23 -12.18 17.60
N ARG A 326 19.07 -11.15 18.42
CA ARG A 326 19.58 -11.08 19.78
C ARG A 326 18.48 -10.59 20.72
N LEU A 327 18.29 -11.30 21.84
CA LEU A 327 17.44 -10.85 22.95
C LEU A 327 18.04 -9.60 23.60
N LEU A 328 17.23 -8.57 23.82
CA LEU A 328 17.65 -7.35 24.48
C LEU A 328 17.53 -7.49 26.00
N GLU A 329 18.61 -7.14 26.71
CA GLU A 329 18.63 -7.05 28.16
C GLU A 329 18.24 -5.64 28.64
N LEU A 330 17.97 -5.47 29.93
CA LEU A 330 17.78 -4.14 30.50
C LEU A 330 19.13 -3.41 30.60
N GLY A 331 19.11 -2.09 30.44
CA GLY A 331 20.29 -1.23 30.43
C GLY A 331 20.82 -0.93 29.03
N SER A 332 22.00 -0.31 28.98
CA SER A 332 22.65 0.13 27.75
C SER A 332 23.39 -1.00 27.05
N GLN A 333 23.16 -1.15 25.75
CA GLN A 333 23.76 -2.15 24.88
C GLN A 333 24.13 -1.51 23.54
N GLU A 334 25.30 -1.85 23.01
CA GLU A 334 25.71 -1.52 21.65
C GLU A 334 26.29 -2.77 21.00
N PHE A 335 25.77 -3.14 19.83
CA PHE A 335 26.21 -4.34 19.11
C PHE A 335 25.84 -4.27 17.63
N THR A 336 26.49 -5.11 16.84
CA THR A 336 26.23 -5.26 15.40
C THR A 336 25.78 -6.68 15.09
N LEU A 337 24.72 -6.82 14.29
CA LEU A 337 24.30 -8.09 13.70
C LEU A 337 24.48 -8.01 12.18
N VAL A 338 24.86 -9.12 11.56
CA VAL A 338 25.08 -9.21 10.11
C VAL A 338 24.36 -10.44 9.57
N ASP A 339 23.66 -10.27 8.44
CA ASP A 339 23.11 -11.36 7.64
C ASP A 339 23.31 -11.08 6.16
N LYS A 340 24.09 -11.94 5.49
CA LYS A 340 24.52 -11.82 4.09
C LYS A 340 25.05 -10.40 3.77
N ASP A 341 24.31 -9.62 2.99
CA ASP A 341 24.69 -8.28 2.52
C ASP A 341 24.15 -7.13 3.39
N VAL A 342 23.59 -7.44 4.57
CA VAL A 342 23.02 -6.46 5.51
C VAL A 342 23.80 -6.48 6.82
N SER A 343 24.22 -5.29 7.27
CA SER A 343 24.84 -5.09 8.59
C SER A 343 24.08 -4.03 9.38
N CYS A 344 23.67 -4.35 10.61
CA CYS A 344 22.88 -3.49 11.47
C CYS A 344 23.58 -3.25 12.81
N THR A 345 23.94 -2.01 13.11
CA THR A 345 24.41 -1.60 14.44
C THR A 345 23.25 -1.03 15.25
N PHE A 346 23.04 -1.58 16.44
CA PHE A 346 22.02 -1.18 17.38
C PHE A 346 22.68 -0.51 18.58
N ARG A 347 22.21 0.68 18.93
CA ARG A 347 22.54 1.35 20.20
C ARG A 347 21.25 1.59 20.97
N VAL A 348 21.09 0.88 22.08
CA VAL A 348 19.83 0.76 22.81
C VAL A 348 20.07 0.92 24.30
N THR A 349 19.24 1.73 24.96
CA THR A 349 19.11 1.71 26.42
C THR A 349 17.67 1.35 26.76
N LEU A 350 17.47 0.13 27.26
CA LEU A 350 16.16 -0.45 27.52
C LEU A 350 15.85 -0.42 29.02
N ALA A 351 14.74 0.18 29.40
CA ALA A 351 14.18 0.13 30.74
C ALA A 351 12.80 -0.55 30.72
N GLN A 352 12.31 -0.93 31.90
CA GLN A 352 11.04 -1.63 32.07
C GLN A 352 10.00 -0.69 32.71
N ARG A 353 8.74 -0.80 32.26
CA ARG A 353 7.60 -0.08 32.87
C ARG A 353 7.12 -0.80 34.14
N GLU A 354 6.37 -0.09 35.01
CA GLU A 354 5.90 -0.59 36.32
C GLU A 354 4.75 -1.64 36.26
N GLY A 355 4.63 -2.41 35.17
CA GLY A 355 3.67 -3.50 35.02
C GLY A 355 4.13 -4.83 35.65
N ASN A 356 3.25 -5.84 35.63
CA ASN A 356 3.60 -7.22 35.99
C ASN A 356 3.74 -8.15 34.77
N THR A 357 3.22 -7.72 33.62
CA THR A 357 3.29 -8.43 32.35
C THR A 357 4.10 -7.56 31.40
N HIS A 358 5.07 -8.16 30.71
CA HIS A 358 5.95 -7.42 29.81
C HIS A 358 6.20 -8.19 28.53
N TYR A 359 6.27 -7.45 27.43
CA TYR A 359 6.92 -7.93 26.23
C TYR A 359 8.43 -8.06 26.49
N ARG A 360 9.03 -9.03 25.81
CA ARG A 360 10.47 -9.07 25.55
C ARG A 360 10.75 -8.44 24.20
N TYR A 361 11.97 -7.99 24.00
CA TYR A 361 12.37 -7.36 22.74
C TYR A 361 13.58 -8.07 22.18
N ARG A 362 13.58 -8.23 20.85
CA ARG A 362 14.74 -8.72 20.11
C ARG A 362 15.15 -7.69 19.07
N ALA A 363 16.45 -7.56 18.85
CA ALA A 363 17.00 -6.94 17.66
C ALA A 363 17.25 -8.04 16.62
N GLY A 364 16.84 -7.81 15.37
CA GLY A 364 16.99 -8.77 14.28
C GLY A 364 17.54 -8.13 13.01
N VAL A 365 18.32 -8.92 12.28
CA VAL A 365 18.75 -8.63 10.91
C VAL A 365 18.32 -9.78 10.00
N PHE A 366 17.90 -9.44 8.79
CA PHE A 366 17.52 -10.42 7.78
C PHE A 366 17.82 -9.90 6.38
N SER A 367 18.48 -10.72 5.57
CA SER A 367 18.63 -10.54 4.14
C SER A 367 18.20 -11.82 3.43
N GLY A 368 17.02 -11.84 2.84
CA GLY A 368 16.46 -13.07 2.28
C GLY A 368 15.12 -12.87 1.64
N VAL A 369 14.39 -13.96 1.47
CA VAL A 369 13.08 -14.01 0.83
C VAL A 369 12.05 -14.39 1.89
N ARG A 370 10.99 -13.58 1.99
CA ARG A 370 9.84 -13.86 2.87
C ARG A 370 8.63 -14.32 2.08
N SER A 371 7.73 -15.05 2.74
CA SER A 371 6.42 -15.41 2.19
C SER A 371 5.38 -14.33 2.52
N TYR A 372 4.57 -13.94 1.55
CA TYR A 372 3.37 -13.12 1.72
C TYR A 372 2.16 -14.04 1.89
N SER A 373 1.93 -14.54 3.11
CA SER A 373 0.80 -15.44 3.43
C SER A 373 0.64 -16.66 2.49
N GLY A 374 1.74 -17.11 1.88
CA GLY A 374 1.74 -18.24 0.94
C GLY A 374 1.19 -17.94 -0.46
N VAL A 375 0.79 -16.70 -0.77
CA VAL A 375 0.29 -16.34 -2.11
C VAL A 375 1.39 -15.87 -3.06
N ALA A 376 2.46 -15.32 -2.52
CA ALA A 376 3.65 -14.87 -3.23
C ALA A 376 4.86 -14.87 -2.29
N THR A 377 6.04 -14.63 -2.83
CA THR A 377 7.28 -14.44 -2.06
C THR A 377 8.02 -13.20 -2.53
N GLY A 378 8.81 -12.59 -1.64
CA GLY A 378 9.57 -11.41 -1.99
C GLY A 378 10.86 -11.22 -1.20
N GLY A 379 11.88 -10.70 -1.90
CA GLY A 379 13.16 -10.33 -1.30
C GLY A 379 13.07 -9.14 -0.35
N VAL A 380 13.63 -9.26 0.84
CA VAL A 380 13.66 -8.21 1.86
C VAL A 380 15.03 -8.09 2.51
N ARG A 381 15.32 -6.89 2.98
CA ARG A 381 16.49 -6.55 3.81
C ARG A 381 16.00 -5.78 5.03
N ILE A 382 16.26 -6.28 6.23
CA ILE A 382 15.62 -5.78 7.45
C ILE A 382 16.67 -5.57 8.54
N CYS A 383 16.60 -4.41 9.20
CA CYS A 383 17.21 -4.15 10.50
C CYS A 383 16.11 -3.66 11.44
N GLY A 384 15.81 -4.36 12.52
CA GLY A 384 14.67 -3.96 13.36
C GLY A 384 14.74 -4.43 14.80
N ILE A 385 14.01 -3.72 15.66
CA ILE A 385 13.64 -4.20 16.99
C ILE A 385 12.16 -4.52 16.99
N TYR A 386 11.78 -5.65 17.58
CA TYR A 386 10.41 -6.11 17.62
C TYR A 386 10.09 -6.79 18.96
N ALA A 387 8.84 -6.60 19.39
CA ALA A 387 8.29 -7.16 20.61
C ALA A 387 7.93 -8.66 20.43
N CYS A 388 8.11 -9.42 21.50
CA CYS A 388 7.85 -10.85 21.60
C CYS A 388 7.11 -11.11 22.91
N THR A 389 6.13 -12.02 22.91
CA THR A 389 5.34 -12.29 24.13
C THR A 389 6.15 -13.02 25.20
N ASP A 390 7.24 -13.68 24.81
CA ASP A 390 8.26 -14.25 25.68
C ASP A 390 9.68 -14.13 25.07
N GLU A 391 10.67 -14.81 25.64
CA GLU A 391 12.06 -14.78 25.16
C GLU A 391 12.27 -15.57 23.85
N ASN A 392 11.32 -16.45 23.49
CA ASN A 392 11.40 -17.28 22.30
C ASN A 392 11.13 -16.44 21.06
N ARG A 393 12.07 -16.45 20.11
CA ARG A 393 11.95 -15.70 18.86
C ARG A 393 10.69 -16.02 18.04
N ARG A 394 10.10 -17.20 18.23
CA ARG A 394 8.88 -17.63 17.53
C ARG A 394 7.64 -16.87 17.98
N THR A 395 7.68 -16.22 19.14
CA THR A 395 6.58 -15.42 19.66
C THR A 395 6.71 -13.93 19.33
N CYS A 396 7.74 -13.57 18.56
CA CYS A 396 7.94 -12.21 18.10
C CYS A 396 6.89 -11.83 17.06
N GLY A 397 6.41 -10.59 17.13
CA GLY A 397 5.31 -10.09 16.31
C GLY A 397 3.92 -10.49 16.83
N ASP A 398 3.81 -11.49 17.70
CA ASP A 398 2.56 -11.82 18.38
C ASP A 398 2.18 -10.74 19.39
N ARG A 399 0.87 -10.53 19.53
CA ARG A 399 0.31 -9.72 20.61
C ARG A 399 -0.08 -10.58 21.80
N LEU A 400 -0.05 -9.98 23.00
CA LEU A 400 -0.73 -10.57 24.14
C LEU A 400 -2.22 -10.76 23.79
N PRO A 401 -2.89 -11.81 24.29
CA PRO A 401 -4.28 -12.12 23.91
C PRO A 401 -5.27 -10.99 24.19
N THR A 402 -4.98 -10.16 25.18
CA THR A 402 -5.75 -8.97 25.53
C THR A 402 -4.79 -7.82 25.78
N TYR A 403 -5.16 -6.62 25.36
CA TYR A 403 -4.39 -5.43 25.65
C TYR A 403 -4.28 -5.20 27.16
N VAL A 404 -3.04 -4.99 27.61
CA VAL A 404 -2.70 -4.58 28.97
C VAL A 404 -1.73 -3.40 28.85
N ALA A 405 -2.06 -2.29 29.50
CA ALA A 405 -1.23 -1.09 29.51
C ALA A 405 0.12 -1.34 30.18
N ASN A 406 1.14 -0.54 29.84
CA ASN A 406 2.48 -0.61 30.43
C ASN A 406 3.20 -1.96 30.26
N THR A 407 2.85 -2.72 29.21
CA THR A 407 3.51 -3.99 28.87
C THR A 407 4.76 -3.81 28.01
N THR A 408 4.92 -2.64 27.39
CA THR A 408 6.08 -2.34 26.52
C THR A 408 7.32 -1.95 27.32
N GLY A 409 8.48 -2.02 26.67
CA GLY A 409 9.73 -1.47 27.18
C GLY A 409 9.77 0.06 27.04
N ILE A 410 10.63 0.71 27.82
CA ILE A 410 10.98 2.12 27.66
C ILE A 410 12.33 2.17 26.93
N PHE A 411 12.34 2.79 25.75
CA PHE A 411 13.57 3.00 25.00
C PHE A 411 14.11 4.40 25.31
N GLU A 412 14.98 4.48 26.33
CA GLU A 412 15.66 5.74 26.70
C GLU A 412 16.65 6.19 25.63
N GLU A 413 17.19 5.22 24.89
CA GLU A 413 17.93 5.39 23.66
C GLU A 413 17.58 4.26 22.70
N LEU A 414 17.37 4.60 21.43
CA LEU A 414 17.18 3.64 20.35
C LEU A 414 17.66 4.24 19.03
N VAL A 415 18.78 3.71 18.54
CA VAL A 415 19.38 4.04 17.25
C VAL A 415 19.64 2.74 16.48
N ILE A 416 19.17 2.68 15.24
CA ILE A 416 19.49 1.61 14.29
C ILE A 416 20.27 2.24 13.14
N THR A 417 21.48 1.73 12.89
CA THR A 417 22.29 2.07 11.72
C THR A 417 22.41 0.85 10.82
N ALA A 418 21.73 0.87 9.68
CA ALA A 418 21.72 -0.19 8.68
C ALA A 418 22.65 0.17 7.52
N THR A 419 23.59 -0.72 7.18
CA THR A 419 24.39 -0.64 5.97
C THR A 419 23.84 -1.65 4.97
N LEU A 420 23.31 -1.13 3.86
CA LEU A 420 22.62 -1.91 2.81
C LEU A 420 23.26 -1.62 1.45
N PRO A 421 23.20 -2.54 0.47
CA PRO A 421 23.62 -2.24 -0.89
C PRO A 421 22.83 -1.07 -1.47
N THR A 422 23.53 -0.17 -2.17
CA THR A 422 22.90 0.98 -2.83
C THR A 422 21.98 0.49 -3.95
N PRO A 423 20.74 1.04 -4.05
CA PRO A 423 19.85 0.69 -5.15
C PRO A 423 20.46 0.95 -6.53
N VAL A 424 20.23 0.04 -7.46
CA VAL A 424 20.71 0.14 -8.84
C VAL A 424 19.53 0.38 -9.77
N LEU A 425 19.69 1.34 -10.69
CA LEU A 425 18.68 1.65 -11.70
C LEU A 425 18.52 0.48 -12.69
N VAL A 426 17.31 -0.07 -12.79
CA VAL A 426 16.94 -1.03 -13.83
C VAL A 426 16.54 -0.26 -15.09
N SER A 427 17.45 -0.18 -16.07
CA SER A 427 17.29 0.67 -17.27
C SER A 427 16.03 0.36 -18.10
N SER A 428 15.58 -0.89 -18.17
CA SER A 428 14.36 -1.28 -18.89
C SER A 428 13.07 -0.79 -18.21
N LEU A 429 13.11 -0.53 -16.90
CA LEU A 429 11.98 -0.08 -16.11
C LEU A 429 12.07 1.41 -15.75
N ASP A 430 13.25 2.03 -15.86
CA ASP A 430 13.55 3.39 -15.37
C ASP A 430 13.19 3.56 -13.89
N THR A 431 13.58 2.57 -13.08
CA THR A 431 13.30 2.53 -11.65
C THR A 431 14.33 1.69 -10.90
N ASP A 432 14.56 1.99 -9.63
CA ASP A 432 15.52 1.31 -8.76
C ASP A 432 15.10 -0.13 -8.45
N ASP A 433 16.07 -1.03 -8.35
CA ASP A 433 15.90 -2.46 -8.06
C ASP A 433 15.57 -2.80 -6.60
N SER A 434 15.60 -1.79 -5.73
CA SER A 434 15.36 -1.91 -4.30
C SER A 434 14.92 -0.58 -3.70
N ILE A 435 14.25 -0.66 -2.56
CA ILE A 435 13.75 0.52 -1.83
C ILE A 435 13.71 0.23 -0.34
N VAL A 436 13.93 1.26 0.49
CA VAL A 436 14.02 1.14 1.95
C VAL A 436 13.01 2.07 2.62
N TYR A 437 12.31 1.55 3.63
CA TYR A 437 11.23 2.20 4.34
C TYR A 437 11.54 2.25 5.85
N PRO A 438 11.51 3.43 6.49
CA PRO A 438 11.49 3.51 7.95
C PRO A 438 10.09 3.14 8.44
N VAL A 439 9.98 2.04 9.18
CA VAL A 439 8.70 1.53 9.69
C VAL A 439 8.73 1.44 11.21
N SER A 440 7.59 1.71 11.82
CA SER A 440 7.40 1.57 13.27
C SER A 440 5.95 1.22 13.56
N SER A 441 5.69 0.61 14.71
CA SER A 441 4.33 0.30 15.15
C SER A 441 4.24 0.50 16.65
N LYS A 442 3.24 1.26 17.08
CA LYS A 442 2.89 1.48 18.48
C LYS A 442 1.86 0.44 18.95
N VAL A 443 1.57 0.43 20.25
CA VAL A 443 0.47 -0.38 20.82
C VAL A 443 -0.90 -0.09 20.21
N THR A 444 -1.09 1.10 19.65
CA THR A 444 -2.30 1.49 18.90
C THR A 444 -2.31 0.97 17.45
N VAL A 445 -1.33 0.13 17.05
CA VAL A 445 -1.14 -0.39 15.68
C VAL A 445 -0.88 0.73 14.64
N MET A 446 -0.68 1.96 15.10
CA MET A 446 -0.29 3.13 14.30
C MET A 446 1.23 3.28 14.25
N PRO A 447 1.82 3.82 13.18
CA PRO A 447 3.22 4.21 13.17
C PRO A 447 3.52 5.37 14.14
N LEU A 448 4.80 5.55 14.43
CA LEU A 448 5.31 6.81 14.99
C LEU A 448 5.01 7.96 14.04
N GLU A 449 4.69 9.13 14.60
CA GLU A 449 4.61 10.33 13.78
C GLU A 449 6.01 10.74 13.31
N SER A 450 6.09 11.46 12.19
CA SER A 450 7.35 11.94 11.59
C SER A 450 8.24 12.76 12.55
N LYS A 451 7.65 13.41 13.56
CA LYS A 451 8.36 14.17 14.61
C LYS A 451 8.97 13.29 15.71
N ASP A 452 8.49 12.05 15.84
CA ASP A 452 8.85 11.13 16.91
C ASP A 452 10.07 10.26 16.58
N PHE A 453 10.66 10.46 15.39
CA PHE A 453 11.92 9.85 14.98
C PHE A 453 12.69 10.74 14.00
N THR A 454 13.97 10.48 13.83
CA THR A 454 14.76 11.00 12.69
C THR A 454 15.21 9.85 11.80
N TYR A 455 15.23 10.07 10.50
CA TYR A 455 15.74 9.11 9.52
C TYR A 455 16.65 9.80 8.51
N THR A 456 17.86 9.29 8.35
CA THR A 456 18.84 9.79 7.39
C THR A 456 19.35 8.66 6.52
N LYS A 457 19.75 8.99 5.29
CA LYS A 457 20.40 8.07 4.36
C LYS A 457 21.64 8.76 3.77
N VAL A 458 22.78 8.08 3.84
CA VAL A 458 24.06 8.57 3.31
C VAL A 458 24.64 7.49 2.40
N GLN A 459 24.76 7.81 1.11
CA GLN A 459 25.38 6.92 0.15
C GLN A 459 26.91 6.97 0.31
N GLN A 460 27.53 5.81 0.36
CA GLN A 460 28.98 5.61 0.46
C GLN A 460 29.39 4.57 -0.59
N SER A 461 29.76 5.04 -1.78
CA SER A 461 30.13 4.16 -2.91
C SER A 461 29.01 3.16 -3.26
N ASP A 462 29.22 1.88 -2.97
CA ASP A 462 28.38 0.72 -3.27
C ASP A 462 27.36 0.41 -2.16
N VAL A 463 27.48 1.04 -0.99
CA VAL A 463 26.54 0.88 0.12
C VAL A 463 25.85 2.19 0.48
N THR A 464 24.63 2.10 0.99
CA THR A 464 23.89 3.21 1.59
C THR A 464 23.71 2.93 3.08
N VAL A 465 24.15 3.87 3.89
CA VAL A 465 23.99 3.83 5.35
C VAL A 465 22.71 4.56 5.72
N HIS A 466 21.77 3.85 6.32
CA HIS A 466 20.51 4.36 6.82
C HIS A 466 20.55 4.42 8.35
N THR A 467 20.26 5.58 8.93
CA THR A 467 20.20 5.75 10.39
C THR A 467 18.83 6.21 10.81
N MET A 468 18.17 5.41 11.65
CA MET A 468 16.88 5.72 12.27
C MET A 468 17.08 5.90 13.78
N THR A 469 16.57 7.00 14.34
CA THR A 469 16.73 7.33 15.77
C THR A 469 15.39 7.71 16.37
N LEU A 470 15.02 7.08 17.48
CA LEU A 470 13.81 7.41 18.23
C LEU A 470 14.01 8.75 18.97
N THR A 471 13.10 9.70 18.78
CA THR A 471 13.10 10.96 19.55
C THR A 471 12.08 10.93 20.68
N ASN A 472 10.92 10.27 20.46
CA ASN A 472 9.89 10.10 21.48
C ASN A 472 10.15 8.85 22.34
N LYS A 473 10.90 9.03 23.43
CA LYS A 473 11.26 7.97 24.39
C LYS A 473 10.06 7.38 25.15
N MET A 474 8.94 8.10 25.18
CA MET A 474 7.72 7.65 25.86
C MET A 474 6.84 6.75 24.98
N ALA A 475 7.15 6.64 23.68
CA ALA A 475 6.39 5.82 22.75
C ALA A 475 6.35 4.34 23.20
N GLU A 476 5.14 3.77 23.21
CA GLU A 476 4.93 2.35 23.49
C GLU A 476 5.02 1.56 22.18
N LEU A 477 6.20 1.00 21.92
CA LEU A 477 6.54 0.39 20.63
C LEU A 477 6.35 -1.12 20.63
N TYR A 478 5.67 -1.63 19.59
CA TYR A 478 5.81 -3.01 19.14
C TYR A 478 7.01 -3.20 18.21
N THR A 479 7.31 -2.21 17.36
CA THR A 479 8.50 -2.28 16.51
C THR A 479 9.06 -0.91 16.11
N PHE A 480 10.34 -0.93 15.76
CA PHE A 480 11.09 0.17 15.16
C PHE A 480 12.14 -0.44 14.21
N ALA A 481 12.03 -0.19 12.91
CA ALA A 481 12.83 -0.90 11.92
C ALA A 481 13.09 -0.11 10.63
N ILE A 482 14.19 -0.47 9.99
CA ILE A 482 14.54 -0.12 8.61
C ILE A 482 14.22 -1.37 7.78
N TRP A 483 13.13 -1.30 7.02
CA TRP A 483 12.59 -2.42 6.26
C TRP A 483 12.71 -2.14 4.76
N GLY A 484 13.44 -2.97 4.03
CA GLY A 484 13.74 -2.78 2.61
C GLY A 484 13.25 -3.93 1.74
N ARG A 485 12.87 -3.58 0.51
CA ARG A 485 12.54 -4.51 -0.57
C ARG A 485 13.71 -4.66 -1.52
N ARG A 486 13.93 -5.90 -1.96
CA ARG A 486 14.86 -6.30 -3.01
C ARG A 486 14.07 -7.08 -4.06
N PHE A 487 13.80 -6.46 -5.20
CA PHE A 487 12.85 -7.02 -6.17
C PHE A 487 13.43 -8.18 -6.99
N ALA A 488 14.76 -8.23 -7.16
CA ALA A 488 15.44 -9.24 -7.97
C ALA A 488 15.26 -10.70 -7.49
N THR A 489 14.80 -10.92 -6.26
CA THR A 489 14.54 -12.25 -5.69
C THR A 489 13.08 -12.52 -5.40
N ASP A 490 12.18 -11.70 -5.94
CA ASP A 490 10.75 -11.99 -5.87
C ASP A 490 10.42 -13.29 -6.62
N GLY A 491 9.50 -14.09 -6.07
CA GLY A 491 9.13 -15.40 -6.61
C GLY A 491 10.09 -16.55 -6.28
N GLN A 492 11.22 -16.30 -5.62
CA GLN A 492 12.11 -17.35 -5.12
C GLN A 492 11.52 -18.04 -3.86
N GLU A 493 12.08 -19.19 -3.47
CA GLU A 493 11.66 -19.89 -2.26
C GLU A 493 11.94 -19.05 -1.01
N ALA A 494 11.03 -19.06 -0.04
CA ALA A 494 11.21 -18.32 1.21
C ALA A 494 12.28 -18.98 2.09
N ASP A 495 13.14 -18.18 2.72
CA ASP A 495 14.20 -18.70 3.59
C ASP A 495 13.59 -19.43 4.80
N PRO A 496 14.04 -20.67 5.10
CA PRO A 496 13.50 -21.45 6.21
C PRO A 496 13.91 -20.85 7.56
N PRO A 497 13.18 -21.15 8.65
CA PRO A 497 13.58 -20.78 10.00
C PRO A 497 15.01 -21.25 10.30
N LEU A 498 15.80 -20.38 10.95
CA LEU A 498 17.12 -20.77 11.43
C LEU A 498 16.98 -21.81 12.55
N PRO A 499 17.96 -22.67 12.82
CA PRO A 499 18.04 -23.42 14.07
C PRO A 499 18.18 -22.47 15.28
N ASP A 500 17.73 -22.86 16.47
CA ASP A 500 17.81 -22.00 17.67
C ASP A 500 19.27 -21.60 17.96
N GLU A 501 20.22 -22.53 17.83
CA GLU A 501 21.66 -22.30 18.04
C GLU A 501 22.32 -21.32 17.06
N LEU A 502 21.73 -21.10 15.89
CA LEU A 502 22.28 -20.26 14.81
C LEU A 502 21.58 -18.89 14.71
N GLY A 503 20.32 -18.80 15.14
CA GLY A 503 19.55 -17.55 15.05
C GLY A 503 19.51 -16.74 16.35
N ASP A 504 20.02 -17.29 17.46
CA ASP A 504 20.12 -16.60 18.74
C ASP A 504 21.58 -16.27 19.06
N VAL A 505 21.99 -15.05 18.73
CA VAL A 505 23.32 -14.56 19.08
C VAL A 505 23.33 -14.25 20.57
N THR A 506 24.06 -15.05 21.35
CA THR A 506 24.24 -14.84 22.78
C THR A 506 25.08 -13.59 23.04
N PRO A 507 24.79 -12.81 24.10
CA PRO A 507 25.67 -11.72 24.51
C PRO A 507 27.07 -12.27 24.79
N GLU A 508 28.08 -11.85 24.04
CA GLU A 508 29.46 -12.06 24.48
C GLU A 508 29.62 -11.27 25.79
N PRO A 509 30.07 -11.88 26.90
CA PRO A 509 30.28 -11.15 28.14
C PRO A 509 31.31 -10.05 27.89
N ALA A 510 30.93 -8.81 28.21
CA ALA A 510 31.82 -7.66 28.12
C ALA A 510 33.13 -7.99 28.86
N THR A 511 34.21 -8.17 28.11
CA THR A 511 35.52 -8.42 28.70
C THR A 511 35.92 -7.13 29.44
N PRO A 512 36.28 -7.19 30.73
CA PRO A 512 36.75 -6.01 31.43
C PRO A 512 38.02 -5.52 30.72
N THR A 513 37.96 -4.33 30.13
CA THR A 513 39.14 -3.65 29.58
C THR A 513 40.05 -3.36 30.78
N THR A 514 41.04 -4.23 30.97
CA THR A 514 42.08 -4.01 31.97
C THR A 514 42.99 -2.91 31.41
N PRO A 515 43.29 -1.83 32.17
CA PRO A 515 44.15 -0.78 31.67
C PRO A 515 45.54 -1.37 31.38
N ALA A 516 46.04 -1.10 30.17
CA ALA A 516 47.37 -1.50 29.76
C ALA A 516 48.43 -0.91 30.72
N PRO A 517 49.45 -1.68 31.15
CA PRO A 517 50.54 -1.12 31.91
C PRO A 517 51.40 -0.24 31.01
N GLU A 518 51.82 0.91 31.54
CA GLU A 518 52.81 1.79 30.91
C GLU A 518 54.13 1.03 30.70
N THR A 519 54.55 0.91 29.44
CA THR A 519 55.91 0.43 29.10
C THR A 519 56.68 1.53 28.38
N THR A 520 57.50 2.21 29.19
CA THR A 520 58.85 2.72 28.96
C THR A 520 59.43 2.71 27.52
N LEU A 521 59.97 3.88 27.15
CA LEU A 521 60.70 4.17 25.91
C LEU A 521 62.10 3.50 25.85
N GLY A 522 62.42 3.00 24.65
CA GLY A 522 63.76 3.03 24.03
C GLY A 522 64.29 1.68 23.50
N PRO A 523 65.29 1.65 22.59
CA PRO A 523 65.83 2.73 21.73
C PRO A 523 65.74 2.42 20.21
N GLU A 524 66.03 3.45 19.41
CA GLU A 524 66.13 3.44 17.94
C GLU A 524 67.25 2.53 17.41
N THR A 525 66.99 1.87 16.27
CA THR A 525 68.04 1.43 15.32
C THR A 525 67.55 1.46 13.87
N THR A 526 68.13 2.40 13.12
CA THR A 526 68.56 2.44 11.69
C THR A 526 67.85 1.66 10.56
N PRO A 527 67.65 2.29 9.37
CA PRO A 527 66.94 1.70 8.22
C PRO A 527 67.84 1.07 7.14
N GLY A 528 67.29 0.11 6.40
CA GLY A 528 67.65 -0.24 5.00
C GLY A 528 67.59 -1.73 4.67
N PRO A 529 67.55 -2.15 3.39
CA PRO A 529 67.28 -1.39 2.15
C PRO A 529 66.05 -1.88 1.36
N GLU A 530 65.64 -1.07 0.38
CA GLU A 530 64.63 -1.36 -0.64
C GLU A 530 65.00 -2.56 -1.53
N THR A 531 63.98 -3.31 -1.96
CA THR A 531 64.06 -4.22 -3.11
C THR A 531 62.83 -4.11 -4.01
N THR A 532 63.04 -3.42 -5.13
CA THR A 532 62.69 -3.78 -6.51
C THR A 532 61.35 -4.42 -6.86
N LEU A 533 60.59 -3.63 -7.64
CA LEU A 533 59.55 -3.97 -8.61
C LEU A 533 59.96 -5.06 -9.61
N VAL A 534 59.06 -6.02 -9.92
CA VAL A 534 58.86 -6.64 -11.26
C VAL A 534 57.46 -7.35 -11.29
N PRO A 535 56.87 -7.71 -12.46
CA PRO A 535 55.96 -6.85 -13.22
C PRO A 535 54.57 -7.47 -13.47
N GLU A 536 53.72 -6.67 -14.10
CA GLU A 536 52.39 -6.99 -14.64
C GLU A 536 52.32 -8.28 -15.47
N THR A 537 51.26 -9.06 -15.24
CA THR A 537 50.83 -10.13 -16.15
C THR A 537 49.72 -9.63 -17.07
N THR A 538 49.99 -9.75 -18.36
CA THR A 538 49.13 -9.53 -19.53
C THR A 538 47.79 -10.30 -19.51
N PRO A 539 46.73 -9.78 -20.16
CA PRO A 539 45.44 -10.46 -20.29
C PRO A 539 45.49 -11.63 -21.29
N GLY A 540 44.80 -12.72 -20.97
CA GLY A 540 44.55 -13.84 -21.87
C GLY A 540 43.51 -13.52 -22.96
N PRO A 541 43.47 -14.30 -24.06
CA PRO A 541 42.80 -13.92 -25.29
C PRO A 541 41.28 -14.13 -25.26
N GLU A 542 40.61 -13.28 -26.05
CA GLU A 542 39.20 -13.27 -26.38
C GLU A 542 38.69 -14.62 -26.89
N THR A 543 37.56 -15.08 -26.35
CA THR A 543 36.75 -16.16 -26.93
C THR A 543 35.68 -15.57 -27.84
N THR A 544 35.74 -15.97 -29.10
CA THR A 544 34.76 -15.70 -30.17
C THR A 544 33.40 -16.38 -29.92
N PRO A 545 32.30 -15.85 -30.48
CA PRO A 545 30.95 -16.40 -30.30
C PRO A 545 30.74 -17.68 -31.12
N GLY A 546 30.09 -18.69 -30.51
CA GLY A 546 29.61 -19.89 -31.19
C GLY A 546 28.36 -19.61 -32.03
N PRO A 547 28.08 -20.44 -33.07
CA PRO A 547 27.09 -20.13 -34.09
C PRO A 547 25.64 -20.42 -33.67
N GLU A 548 24.74 -19.69 -34.34
CA GLU A 548 23.29 -19.76 -34.30
C GLU A 548 22.76 -21.19 -34.53
N THR A 549 21.84 -21.63 -33.67
CA THR A 549 21.00 -22.80 -33.94
C THR A 549 19.72 -22.37 -34.63
N THR A 550 19.65 -22.75 -35.90
CA THR A 550 18.48 -22.74 -36.78
C THR A 550 17.33 -23.61 -36.28
N SER A 551 16.13 -23.12 -36.54
CA SER A 551 14.80 -23.72 -36.47
C SER A 551 14.71 -25.18 -36.95
N GLY A 552 14.10 -26.04 -36.14
CA GLY A 552 13.60 -27.37 -36.54
C GLY A 552 12.16 -27.30 -37.11
N PRO A 553 11.74 -28.30 -37.91
CA PRO A 553 10.68 -28.14 -38.90
C PRO A 553 9.27 -28.46 -38.40
N GLU A 554 8.31 -27.92 -39.15
CA GLU A 554 6.87 -28.16 -39.12
C GLU A 554 6.51 -29.65 -39.23
N THR A 555 5.52 -30.08 -38.45
CA THR A 555 4.76 -31.31 -38.68
C THR A 555 3.40 -30.98 -39.27
N THR A 556 3.18 -31.44 -40.51
CA THR A 556 1.90 -31.44 -41.24
C THR A 556 0.99 -32.59 -40.77
N PRO A 557 -0.34 -32.51 -41.00
CA PRO A 557 -1.33 -33.39 -40.37
C PRO A 557 -1.66 -34.64 -41.21
N GLY A 558 -2.18 -35.67 -40.54
CA GLY A 558 -2.74 -36.90 -41.13
C GLY A 558 -4.18 -37.16 -40.67
N PRO A 559 -4.91 -38.10 -41.31
CA PRO A 559 -6.09 -37.72 -42.12
C PRO A 559 -7.46 -38.10 -41.53
N GLU A 560 -8.47 -37.55 -42.21
CA GLU A 560 -9.92 -37.73 -42.04
C GLU A 560 -10.43 -39.18 -42.11
N THR A 561 -11.54 -39.42 -41.40
CA THR A 561 -12.57 -40.40 -41.78
C THR A 561 -13.97 -39.82 -41.56
N THR A 562 -14.66 -39.60 -42.69
CA THR A 562 -16.12 -39.63 -42.93
C THR A 562 -16.77 -40.90 -42.35
N THR A 563 -18.06 -41.06 -42.02
CA THR A 563 -19.37 -40.36 -42.16
C THR A 563 -20.38 -41.27 -41.45
N LEU A 564 -21.47 -40.76 -40.86
CA LEU A 564 -22.81 -41.34 -41.04
C LEU A 564 -23.92 -40.45 -40.45
N ASP A 565 -24.83 -40.10 -41.34
CA ASP A 565 -26.09 -39.39 -41.14
C ASP A 565 -27.03 -40.07 -40.13
N THR A 566 -27.87 -39.27 -39.47
CA THR A 566 -29.33 -39.52 -39.39
C THR A 566 -30.05 -38.32 -38.76
N GLU A 567 -31.04 -37.80 -39.49
CA GLU A 567 -32.14 -36.91 -39.06
C GLU A 567 -33.41 -37.44 -39.78
N PRO A 568 -34.65 -36.96 -39.54
CA PRO A 568 -35.25 -36.26 -38.39
C PRO A 568 -36.60 -36.94 -37.96
N THR A 569 -37.52 -36.16 -37.37
CA THR A 569 -39.01 -36.25 -37.27
C THR A 569 -39.65 -36.48 -35.86
N PRO A 570 -40.92 -36.03 -35.58
CA PRO A 570 -41.18 -34.84 -34.74
C PRO A 570 -42.30 -34.96 -33.66
N ALA A 571 -42.43 -33.94 -32.78
CA ALA A 571 -43.64 -33.40 -32.08
C ALA A 571 -44.50 -34.39 -31.22
N PRO A 572 -45.54 -33.95 -30.43
CA PRO A 572 -46.15 -32.62 -30.24
C PRO A 572 -46.47 -32.25 -28.75
N GLY A 573 -47.09 -31.08 -28.53
CA GLY A 573 -48.11 -30.94 -27.47
C GLY A 573 -48.07 -29.68 -26.62
N ALA A 574 -48.99 -28.75 -26.90
CA ALA A 574 -49.25 -27.52 -26.18
C ALA A 574 -50.10 -27.70 -24.90
N SER A 575 -50.02 -26.76 -23.96
CA SER A 575 -51.24 -26.22 -23.33
C SER A 575 -51.05 -24.84 -22.71
N THR A 576 -51.90 -23.94 -23.19
CA THR A 576 -52.25 -22.61 -22.70
C THR A 576 -53.16 -22.66 -21.47
N VAL A 577 -52.99 -21.76 -20.51
CA VAL A 577 -54.10 -21.21 -19.70
C VAL A 577 -53.94 -19.69 -19.58
N HIS A 578 -54.90 -18.99 -20.18
CA HIS A 578 -55.28 -17.60 -19.94
C HIS A 578 -55.93 -17.45 -18.55
N LEU A 579 -55.71 -16.33 -17.83
CA LEU A 579 -56.77 -15.34 -17.53
C LEU A 579 -56.28 -14.13 -16.69
N LEU A 580 -56.57 -12.92 -17.21
CA LEU A 580 -57.13 -11.73 -16.53
C LEU A 580 -56.65 -11.40 -15.08
N SER A 581 -56.10 -10.21 -14.82
CA SER A 581 -56.94 -9.01 -14.71
C SER A 581 -56.12 -7.71 -14.66
N LYS A 582 -56.57 -6.73 -15.46
CA LYS A 582 -56.39 -5.29 -15.23
C LYS A 582 -57.40 -4.85 -14.18
N PHE A 583 -57.05 -3.89 -13.32
CA PHE A 583 -57.85 -2.82 -12.69
C PHE A 583 -56.91 -2.25 -11.60
N LEU A 584 -56.81 -0.96 -11.26
CA LEU A 584 -57.18 0.35 -11.81
C LEU A 584 -56.57 1.34 -10.78
N PHE A 585 -56.16 2.54 -11.22
CA PHE A 585 -56.35 3.86 -10.58
C PHE A 585 -56.30 4.00 -9.04
N ALA A 586 -55.88 5.09 -8.41
CA ALA A 586 -55.30 6.40 -8.69
C ALA A 586 -55.51 7.18 -7.38
N THR A 587 -54.75 8.28 -7.18
CA THR A 587 -55.06 9.42 -6.27
C THR A 587 -55.00 9.14 -4.75
N LEU A 588 -54.55 10.03 -3.86
CA LEU A 588 -54.57 11.50 -3.86
C LEU A 588 -53.67 12.04 -2.70
N VAL A 589 -53.00 13.19 -2.91
CA VAL A 589 -52.87 14.39 -2.02
C VAL A 589 -52.33 14.20 -0.59
N ALA A 590 -51.11 14.65 -0.29
CA ALA A 590 -50.73 16.01 0.13
C ALA A 590 -51.36 16.48 1.47
N PHE A 591 -50.50 16.73 2.46
CA PHE A 591 -50.84 17.54 3.63
C PHE A 591 -49.77 18.61 3.84
N VAL A 592 -50.26 19.84 3.89
CA VAL A 592 -49.58 21.11 4.08
C VAL A 592 -49.48 21.43 5.57
N CYS A 593 -48.49 22.28 5.87
CA CYS A 593 -48.16 23.07 7.05
C CYS A 593 -49.31 23.61 7.94
N PHE A 594 -48.84 24.26 9.02
CA PHE A 594 -49.46 25.07 10.11
C PHE A 594 -49.54 24.29 11.44
N SER A 595 -49.11 24.79 12.61
CA SER A 595 -48.45 26.05 13.00
C SER A 595 -48.11 26.05 14.51
N VAL A 596 -47.29 27.04 14.88
CA VAL A 596 -46.96 27.60 16.23
C VAL A 596 -45.80 26.95 16.96
#